data_AF-B9FZS6-F1
#
_entry.id   AF-B9FZS6-F1
#
_cell.length_a   1.000
_cell.length_b   1.000
_cell.length_c   1.000
_cell.angle_alpha   90.00
_cell.angle_beta   90.00
_cell.angle_gamma   90.00
#
_symmetry.space_group_name_H-M   'P 1'
#
loop_
_entity.id
_entity.type
_entity.pdbx_description
1 polymer ?
#
loop_
_entity_poly.entity_id
_entity_poly.type
_entity_poly.pdbx_seq_one_letter_code
_entity_poly.pdbx_strand_id
1 'polypeptide(L)'
;MPARVFHNLKLRQHPGVLGARRPWRAGAVAMQRGGGGLVPRADGDVLLASLPKSGTTWLKALAFAVMARAAHPPASPDHPLRRLNPHDCVPLVDRLFAPGRDAVLDELPSPRLMCTHMPLSLLPATVADGSSGCKIIYICRDQKDALVSMWHFLKRNGLQNLYESFCEGTCFGGPVWNHILEYWRASKANPSRVLFLRYERLLQDPTDSIRELAEFVGQPFTSSEEEAGVVTEIVELCSMENLMSQKANKEGAQGVFIKFSHDSYFRKGVAGGWTSHMTPEMGRRLDAILRDKFDGSGLTI
;
A
#
# COMPACT_ATOMS: atom_id res chain seq x y z
N MET A 1 -22.44 -20.94 11.95
CA MET A 1 -21.58 -21.55 10.90
C MET A 1 -20.13 -21.51 11.36
N PRO A 2 -19.31 -22.55 11.15
CA PRO A 2 -17.94 -22.58 11.69
C PRO A 2 -17.05 -21.55 10.99
N ALA A 3 -16.20 -20.84 11.73
CA ALA A 3 -15.30 -19.79 11.23
C ALA A 3 -14.43 -20.23 10.02
N ARG A 4 -14.09 -21.53 9.93
CA ARG A 4 -13.39 -22.12 8.78
C ARG A 4 -14.18 -22.07 7.46
N VAL A 5 -15.51 -22.21 7.52
CA VAL A 5 -16.38 -22.19 6.33
C VAL A 5 -16.52 -20.75 5.80
N PHE A 6 -16.69 -19.76 6.69
CA PHE A 6 -16.71 -18.34 6.32
C PHE A 6 -15.39 -17.85 5.74
N HIS A 7 -14.26 -18.25 6.32
CA HIS A 7 -12.93 -17.90 5.83
C HIS A 7 -12.69 -18.44 4.41
N ASN A 8 -13.10 -19.69 4.14
CA ASN A 8 -13.05 -20.27 2.79
C ASN A 8 -13.96 -19.54 1.80
N LEU A 9 -15.10 -18.99 2.23
CA LEU A 9 -16.01 -18.26 1.36
C LEU A 9 -15.43 -16.90 0.92
N LYS A 10 -14.81 -16.15 1.85
CA LYS A 10 -14.14 -14.88 1.54
C LYS A 10 -12.91 -15.07 0.65
N LEU A 11 -12.08 -16.09 0.91
CA LEU A 11 -10.92 -16.40 0.06
C LEU A 11 -11.31 -16.73 -1.39
N ARG A 12 -12.50 -17.33 -1.61
CA ARG A 12 -13.01 -17.61 -2.96
C ARG A 12 -13.34 -16.34 -3.76
N GLN A 13 -13.61 -15.22 -3.09
CA GLN A 13 -13.82 -13.91 -3.74
C GLN A 13 -12.50 -13.25 -4.19
N HIS A 14 -11.37 -13.81 -3.74
CA HIS A 14 -10.01 -13.33 -4.01
C HIS A 14 -9.14 -14.45 -4.64
N PRO A 15 -9.47 -14.94 -5.85
CA PRO A 15 -8.70 -15.96 -6.56
C PRO A 15 -7.22 -15.63 -6.73
N GLY A 16 -6.80 -14.35 -6.70
CA GLY A 16 -5.39 -13.95 -6.72
C GLY A 16 -4.64 -14.21 -5.41
N VAL A 17 -5.34 -14.07 -4.27
CA VAL A 17 -4.81 -14.43 -2.95
C VAL A 17 -4.85 -15.95 -2.76
N LEU A 18 -5.89 -16.60 -3.30
CA LEU A 18 -5.90 -18.06 -3.44
C LEU A 18 -4.71 -18.47 -4.33
N GLY A 19 -4.55 -17.99 -5.56
CA GLY A 19 -3.44 -18.36 -6.46
C GLY A 19 -2.03 -18.12 -5.89
N ALA A 20 -1.88 -17.31 -4.84
CA ALA A 20 -0.61 -17.04 -4.19
C ALA A 20 0.04 -18.30 -3.57
N ARG A 21 1.38 -18.26 -3.47
CA ARG A 21 2.18 -19.33 -2.86
C ARG A 21 1.73 -19.62 -1.43
N ARG A 22 1.83 -20.88 -1.00
CA ARG A 22 1.41 -21.38 0.32
C ARG A 22 1.78 -20.45 1.51
N PRO A 23 2.99 -19.86 1.60
CA PRO A 23 3.34 -18.99 2.72
C PRO A 23 2.46 -17.73 2.83
N TRP A 24 2.04 -17.14 1.71
CA TRP A 24 1.17 -15.95 1.72
C TRP A 24 -0.23 -16.27 2.22
N ARG A 25 -0.80 -17.40 1.79
CA ARG A 25 -2.09 -17.87 2.33
C ARG A 25 -1.99 -18.15 3.83
N ALA A 26 -0.90 -18.78 4.28
CA ALA A 26 -0.68 -19.07 5.69
C ALA A 26 -0.56 -17.77 6.52
N GLY A 27 0.13 -16.76 5.99
CA GLY A 27 0.21 -15.43 6.61
C GLY A 27 -1.13 -14.73 6.73
N ALA A 28 -1.95 -14.75 5.68
CA ALA A 28 -3.31 -14.20 5.72
C ALA A 28 -4.18 -14.87 6.79
N VAL A 29 -4.10 -16.21 6.88
CA VAL A 29 -4.79 -16.97 7.93
C VAL A 29 -4.26 -16.60 9.31
N ALA A 30 -2.94 -16.54 9.49
CA ALA A 30 -2.31 -16.25 10.77
C ALA A 30 -2.70 -14.85 11.28
N MET A 31 -2.68 -13.85 10.40
CA MET A 31 -3.05 -12.47 10.72
C MET A 31 -4.48 -12.36 11.28
N GLN A 32 -5.41 -13.20 10.84
CA GLN A 32 -6.81 -13.16 11.27
C GLN A 32 -7.11 -13.94 12.58
N ARG A 33 -6.14 -14.67 13.15
CA ARG A 33 -6.41 -15.52 14.34
C ARG A 33 -6.63 -14.66 15.59
N GLY A 34 -7.66 -14.95 16.37
CA GLY A 34 -7.80 -14.38 17.71
C GLY A 34 -6.70 -14.89 18.65
N GLY A 35 -6.04 -14.00 19.40
CA GLY A 35 -5.00 -14.33 20.38
C GLY A 35 -3.59 -14.58 19.82
N GLY A 36 -3.38 -14.49 18.49
CA GLY A 36 -2.07 -14.62 17.84
C GLY A 36 -2.01 -14.05 16.41
N GLY A 37 -2.98 -13.20 16.08
CA GLY A 37 -3.06 -12.44 14.82
C GLY A 37 -2.80 -10.96 15.09
N LEU A 38 -3.02 -10.11 14.08
CA LEU A 38 -2.82 -8.67 14.24
C LEU A 38 -3.90 -8.09 15.16
N VAL A 39 -3.49 -7.66 16.35
CA VAL A 39 -4.34 -6.96 17.31
C VAL A 39 -4.01 -5.47 17.26
N PRO A 40 -4.94 -4.60 16.85
CA PRO A 40 -4.70 -3.17 16.84
C PRO A 40 -4.55 -2.61 18.25
N ARG A 41 -3.68 -1.62 18.43
CA ARG A 41 -3.52 -0.92 19.71
C ARG A 41 -4.64 0.11 19.93
N ALA A 42 -4.98 0.33 21.19
CA ALA A 42 -6.05 1.24 21.60
C ALA A 42 -5.71 2.73 21.37
N ASP A 43 -4.42 3.06 21.31
CA ASP A 43 -3.89 4.40 21.01
C ASP A 43 -3.93 4.74 19.50
N GLY A 44 -4.43 3.81 18.67
CA GLY A 44 -4.80 4.04 17.28
C GLY A 44 -3.68 3.73 16.29
N ASP A 45 -3.68 2.52 15.72
CA ASP A 45 -2.75 2.16 14.64
C ASP A 45 -3.12 2.80 13.30
N VAL A 46 -2.12 3.03 12.45
CA VAL A 46 -2.30 3.45 11.05
C VAL A 46 -1.82 2.34 10.11
N LEU A 47 -2.74 1.83 9.30
CA LEU A 47 -2.49 0.78 8.31
C LEU A 47 -2.51 1.35 6.88
N LEU A 48 -1.34 1.36 6.25
CA LEU A 48 -1.22 1.66 4.83
C LEU A 48 -1.65 0.43 4.01
N ALA A 49 -2.53 0.62 3.04
CA ALA A 49 -3.04 -0.45 2.19
C ALA A 49 -2.89 -0.09 0.71
N SER A 50 -2.59 -1.08 -0.11
CA SER A 50 -2.55 -0.90 -1.58
C SER A 50 -2.50 -2.25 -2.28
N LEU A 51 -3.02 -2.32 -3.50
CA LEU A 51 -2.53 -3.32 -4.43
C LEU A 51 -1.03 -3.10 -4.67
N PRO A 52 -0.21 -4.16 -4.76
CA PRO A 52 1.21 -4.00 -5.07
C PRO A 52 1.43 -3.13 -6.31
N LYS A 53 2.46 -2.29 -6.26
CA LYS A 53 2.86 -1.38 -7.35
C LYS A 53 1.92 -0.20 -7.62
N SER A 54 0.99 0.07 -6.71
CA SER A 54 0.10 1.24 -6.74
C SER A 54 0.65 2.47 -5.99
N GLY A 55 1.95 2.51 -5.67
CA GLY A 55 2.57 3.64 -4.95
C GLY A 55 2.98 3.37 -3.51
N THR A 56 2.95 2.10 -3.06
CA THR A 56 3.22 1.70 -1.67
C THR A 56 4.53 2.24 -1.10
N THR A 57 5.64 2.14 -1.86
CA THR A 57 6.96 2.61 -1.40
C THR A 57 6.95 4.11 -1.11
N TRP A 58 6.26 4.88 -1.95
CA TRP A 58 6.18 6.33 -1.80
C TRP A 58 5.23 6.71 -0.66
N LEU A 59 4.07 6.05 -0.56
CA LEU A 59 3.16 6.23 0.57
C LEU A 59 3.83 5.89 1.91
N LYS A 60 4.65 4.83 1.97
CA LYS A 60 5.42 4.50 3.17
C LYS A 60 6.39 5.61 3.56
N ALA A 61 7.14 6.14 2.59
CA ALA A 61 8.08 7.23 2.85
C ALA A 61 7.35 8.47 3.38
N LEU A 62 6.29 8.90 2.69
CA LEU A 62 5.51 10.08 3.07
C LEU A 62 4.83 9.91 4.43
N ALA A 63 4.10 8.81 4.64
CA ALA A 63 3.42 8.55 5.91
C ALA A 63 4.42 8.45 7.08
N PHE A 64 5.57 7.82 6.87
CA PHE A 64 6.62 7.74 7.88
C PHE A 64 7.20 9.12 8.20
N ALA A 65 7.57 9.89 7.18
CA ALA A 65 8.10 11.24 7.36
C ALA A 65 7.08 12.15 8.08
N VAL A 66 5.80 12.08 7.71
CA VAL A 66 4.72 12.83 8.38
C VAL A 66 4.57 12.40 9.83
N MET A 67 4.41 11.11 10.11
CA MET A 67 4.09 10.62 11.45
C MET A 67 5.28 10.67 12.42
N ALA A 68 6.50 10.60 11.90
CA ALA A 68 7.71 10.61 12.70
C ALA A 68 8.39 11.99 12.77
N ARG A 69 7.87 13.03 12.12
CA ARG A 69 8.56 14.34 11.97
C ARG A 69 9.01 15.00 13.27
N ALA A 70 8.29 14.79 14.37
CA ALA A 70 8.68 15.31 15.68
C ALA A 70 9.94 14.62 16.24
N ALA A 71 10.05 13.30 16.04
CA ALA A 71 11.21 12.51 16.47
C ALA A 71 12.36 12.54 15.44
N HIS A 72 12.00 12.71 14.16
CA HIS A 72 12.91 12.71 13.03
C HIS A 72 12.53 13.87 12.10
N PRO A 73 13.03 15.10 12.38
CA PRO A 73 12.77 16.25 11.53
C PRO A 73 13.20 15.99 10.07
N PRO A 74 12.41 16.39 9.06
CA PRO A 74 12.67 16.06 7.66
C PRO A 74 13.99 16.66 7.13
N ALA A 75 14.43 17.82 7.63
CA ALA A 75 15.75 18.37 7.35
C ALA A 75 16.93 17.63 8.02
N SER A 76 16.68 16.73 8.98
CA SER A 76 17.76 16.08 9.75
C SER A 76 18.65 15.20 8.85
N PRO A 77 19.99 15.34 8.93
CA PRO A 77 20.90 14.49 8.16
C PRO A 77 20.78 13.00 8.53
N ASP A 78 20.37 12.71 9.76
CA ASP A 78 20.22 11.35 10.29
C ASP A 78 18.82 10.76 10.10
N HIS A 79 17.95 11.46 9.37
CA HIS A 79 16.58 11.02 9.11
C HIS A 79 16.58 9.58 8.55
N PRO A 80 15.78 8.65 9.09
CA PRO A 80 15.84 7.24 8.71
C PRO A 80 15.74 6.98 7.21
N LEU A 81 14.90 7.72 6.47
CA LEU A 81 14.75 7.59 5.02
C LEU A 81 16.00 7.95 4.18
N ARG A 82 17.03 8.58 4.77
CA ARG A 82 18.33 8.82 4.12
C ARG A 82 19.26 7.60 4.21
N ARG A 83 18.99 6.66 5.13
CA ARG A 83 19.85 5.50 5.43
C ARG A 83 19.15 4.15 5.40
N LEU A 84 17.82 4.12 5.38
CA LEU A 84 16.98 2.92 5.33
C LEU A 84 16.05 3.00 4.12
N ASN A 85 15.68 1.84 3.57
CA ASN A 85 14.63 1.78 2.57
C ASN A 85 13.26 2.07 3.23
N PRO A 86 12.30 2.74 2.55
CA PRO A 86 10.96 2.97 3.12
C PRO A 86 10.27 1.69 3.60
N HIS A 87 10.58 0.53 3.00
CA HIS A 87 10.05 -0.76 3.44
C HIS A 87 10.65 -1.29 4.74
N ASP A 88 11.79 -0.76 5.19
CA ASP A 88 12.38 -1.05 6.50
C ASP A 88 11.83 -0.12 7.59
N CYS A 89 11.44 1.11 7.22
CA CYS A 89 10.79 2.05 8.14
C CYS A 89 9.32 1.66 8.44
N VAL A 90 8.62 1.08 7.47
CA VAL A 90 7.21 0.68 7.62
C VAL A 90 7.04 -0.81 7.28
N PRO A 91 6.85 -1.69 8.28
CA PRO A 91 6.79 -3.13 8.04
C PRO A 91 5.55 -3.55 7.25
N LEU A 92 5.72 -4.55 6.38
CA LEU A 92 4.63 -5.19 5.65
C LEU A 92 4.10 -6.38 6.46
N VAL A 93 2.93 -6.25 7.07
CA VAL A 93 2.36 -7.26 7.99
C VAL A 93 2.16 -8.61 7.30
N ASP A 94 1.83 -8.62 6.01
CA ASP A 94 1.66 -9.84 5.21
C ASP A 94 2.91 -10.74 5.23
N ARG A 95 4.09 -10.11 5.33
CA ARG A 95 5.40 -10.78 5.37
C ARG A 95 5.88 -11.10 6.77
N LEU A 96 5.28 -10.53 7.81
CA LEU A 96 5.64 -10.80 9.21
C LEU A 96 4.86 -12.00 9.76
N PHE A 97 3.55 -12.07 9.51
CA PHE A 97 2.73 -13.16 10.01
C PHE A 97 3.02 -14.50 9.32
N ALA A 98 3.36 -14.49 8.03
CA ALA A 98 3.66 -15.72 7.29
C ALA A 98 4.81 -16.57 7.89
N PRO A 99 5.94 -15.99 8.31
CA PRO A 99 7.02 -16.71 9.00
C PRO A 99 6.96 -16.65 10.54
N GLY A 100 5.93 -16.08 11.17
CA GLY A 100 5.88 -15.90 12.63
C GLY A 100 6.90 -14.88 13.17
N ARG A 101 7.07 -13.77 12.46
CA ARG A 101 7.95 -12.63 12.80
C ARG A 101 7.20 -11.39 13.28
N ASP A 102 5.94 -11.57 13.66
CA ASP A 102 5.02 -10.51 14.06
C ASP A 102 5.40 -9.79 15.37
N ALA A 103 6.26 -10.39 16.22
CA ALA A 103 6.82 -9.73 17.40
C ALA A 103 7.56 -8.40 17.08
N VAL A 104 8.01 -8.19 15.84
CA VAL A 104 8.58 -6.90 15.41
C VAL A 104 7.56 -5.76 15.54
N LEU A 105 6.26 -6.06 15.47
CA LEU A 105 5.19 -5.06 15.62
C LEU A 105 5.03 -4.58 17.07
N ASP A 106 5.54 -5.32 18.06
CA ASP A 106 5.47 -4.93 19.46
C ASP A 106 6.53 -3.86 19.81
N GLU A 107 7.66 -3.89 19.11
CA GLU A 107 8.77 -2.93 19.26
C GLU A 107 8.50 -1.57 18.57
N LEU A 108 7.46 -1.47 17.74
CA LEU A 108 7.13 -0.22 17.08
C LEU A 108 6.58 0.81 18.08
N PRO A 109 6.95 2.10 17.94
CA PRO A 109 6.34 3.16 18.74
C PRO A 109 4.86 3.30 18.36
N SER A 110 4.06 3.72 19.33
CA SER A 110 2.67 4.09 19.11
C SER A 110 2.53 5.55 18.67
N PRO A 111 1.57 5.88 17.78
CA PRO A 111 0.74 4.95 17.01
C PRO A 111 1.58 4.16 15.99
N ARG A 112 1.32 2.86 15.83
CA ARG A 112 2.13 2.06 14.89
C ARG A 112 1.77 2.42 13.45
N LEU A 113 2.79 2.60 12.63
CA LEU A 113 2.64 2.69 11.18
C LEU A 113 3.00 1.36 10.53
N MET A 114 2.05 0.75 9.83
CA MET A 114 2.19 -0.57 9.23
C MET A 114 1.67 -0.56 7.79
N CYS A 115 1.96 -1.61 7.02
CA CYS A 115 1.48 -1.75 5.65
C CYS A 115 0.93 -3.15 5.36
N THR A 116 -0.05 -3.24 4.46
CA THR A 116 -0.59 -4.49 3.90
C THR A 116 -0.90 -4.39 2.41
N HIS A 117 -0.88 -5.52 1.73
CA HIS A 117 -1.41 -5.75 0.39
C HIS A 117 -2.65 -6.67 0.39
N MET A 118 -3.22 -6.94 1.57
CA MET A 118 -4.43 -7.75 1.67
C MET A 118 -5.68 -6.93 1.31
N PRO A 119 -6.69 -7.56 0.70
CA PRO A 119 -8.04 -7.03 0.67
C PRO A 119 -8.55 -6.73 2.09
N LEU A 120 -9.37 -5.69 2.24
CA LEU A 120 -9.93 -5.29 3.53
C LEU A 120 -10.70 -6.43 4.20
N SER A 121 -11.44 -7.21 3.40
CA SER A 121 -12.23 -8.36 3.87
C SER A 121 -11.39 -9.51 4.45
N LEU A 122 -10.08 -9.51 4.17
CA LEU A 122 -9.10 -10.47 4.66
C LEU A 122 -8.21 -9.92 5.79
N LEU A 123 -8.46 -8.70 6.27
CA LEU A 123 -7.85 -8.19 7.50
C LEU A 123 -8.56 -8.77 8.75
N PRO A 124 -7.96 -8.66 9.96
CA PRO A 124 -8.65 -9.01 11.19
C PRO A 124 -10.01 -8.34 11.28
N ALA A 125 -11.01 -9.02 11.83
CA ALA A 125 -12.38 -8.51 11.88
C ALA A 125 -12.45 -7.10 12.49
N THR A 126 -11.75 -6.87 13.60
CA THR A 126 -11.69 -5.59 14.32
C THR A 126 -11.08 -4.45 13.50
N VAL A 127 -10.18 -4.76 12.57
CA VAL A 127 -9.65 -3.80 11.58
C VAL A 127 -10.65 -3.60 10.44
N ALA A 128 -11.26 -4.68 9.95
CA ALA A 128 -12.15 -4.63 8.80
C ALA A 128 -13.46 -3.89 9.09
N ASP A 129 -14.11 -4.19 10.22
CA ASP A 129 -15.38 -3.59 10.66
C ASP A 129 -15.23 -2.19 11.28
N GLY A 130 -14.00 -1.83 11.68
CA GLY A 130 -13.67 -0.52 12.24
C GLY A 130 -13.87 -0.40 13.74
N SER A 131 -14.10 -1.50 14.46
CA SER A 131 -14.28 -1.50 15.91
C SER A 131 -13.00 -1.17 16.69
N SER A 132 -11.82 -1.22 16.06
CA SER A 132 -10.53 -1.10 16.74
C SER A 132 -9.95 0.33 16.80
N GLY A 133 -10.60 1.32 16.18
CA GLY A 133 -10.02 2.67 16.03
C GLY A 133 -8.82 2.76 15.08
N CYS A 134 -8.44 1.67 14.40
CA CYS A 134 -7.35 1.68 13.42
C CYS A 134 -7.76 2.48 12.18
N LYS A 135 -6.91 3.44 11.80
CA LYS A 135 -7.07 4.23 10.59
C LYS A 135 -6.40 3.52 9.41
N ILE A 136 -7.00 3.63 8.24
CA ILE A 136 -6.51 2.99 7.01
C ILE A 136 -6.25 4.07 5.96
N ILE A 137 -5.07 4.06 5.36
CA ILE A 137 -4.76 4.90 4.20
C ILE A 137 -4.56 3.96 3.01
N TYR A 138 -5.52 3.95 2.09
CA TYR A 138 -5.44 3.18 0.86
C TYR A 138 -4.91 4.04 -0.28
N ILE A 139 -3.89 3.58 -1.02
CA ILE A 139 -3.47 4.24 -2.27
C ILE A 139 -3.78 3.38 -3.49
N CYS A 140 -4.49 3.99 -4.44
CA CYS A 140 -4.83 3.42 -5.73
C CYS A 140 -4.02 4.09 -6.84
N ARG A 141 -3.84 3.38 -7.95
CA ARG A 141 -3.17 3.87 -9.16
C ARG A 141 -3.97 3.42 -10.39
N ASP A 142 -3.78 4.08 -11.53
CA ASP A 142 -4.19 3.53 -12.83
C ASP A 142 -3.63 2.10 -12.98
N GLN A 143 -4.52 1.14 -13.24
CA GLN A 143 -4.16 -0.27 -13.27
C GLN A 143 -3.28 -0.64 -14.47
N LYS A 144 -3.31 0.13 -15.57
CA LYS A 144 -2.40 -0.04 -16.71
C LYS A 144 -0.96 0.27 -16.27
N ASP A 145 -0.78 1.37 -15.53
CA ASP A 145 0.53 1.74 -14.99
C ASP A 145 1.00 0.78 -13.88
N ALA A 146 0.09 0.36 -13.00
CA ALA A 146 0.40 -0.62 -11.95
C ALA A 146 0.86 -1.96 -12.55
N LEU A 147 0.19 -2.44 -13.61
CA LEU A 147 0.53 -3.65 -14.35
C LEU A 147 1.92 -3.55 -14.98
N VAL A 148 2.23 -2.46 -15.70
CA VAL A 148 3.56 -2.23 -16.28
C VAL A 148 4.64 -2.15 -15.19
N SER A 149 4.33 -1.50 -14.06
CA SER A 149 5.23 -1.45 -12.92
C SER A 149 5.49 -2.85 -12.32
N MET A 150 4.45 -3.69 -12.23
CA MET A 150 4.57 -5.08 -11.80
C MET A 150 5.40 -5.93 -12.75
N TRP A 151 5.20 -5.76 -14.07
CA TRP A 151 5.96 -6.47 -15.09
C TRP A 151 7.47 -6.24 -14.94
N HIS A 152 7.88 -4.96 -14.83
CA HIS A 152 9.28 -4.61 -14.59
C HIS A 152 9.80 -5.11 -13.23
N PHE A 153 8.99 -4.96 -12.17
CA PHE A 153 9.37 -5.38 -10.82
C PHE A 153 9.65 -6.88 -10.72
N LEU A 154 8.81 -7.70 -11.36
CA LEU A 154 8.98 -9.15 -11.39
C LEU A 154 10.03 -9.62 -12.40
N LYS A 155 10.64 -8.70 -13.18
CA LYS A 155 11.62 -8.98 -14.24
C LYS A 155 11.15 -10.11 -15.18
N ARG A 156 9.85 -10.10 -15.54
CA ARG A 156 9.26 -11.17 -16.37
C ARG A 156 9.56 -10.96 -17.85
N ASN A 157 9.84 -12.04 -18.56
CA ASN A 157 9.88 -12.05 -20.02
C ASN A 157 8.44 -11.97 -20.55
N GLY A 158 8.16 -10.92 -21.34
CA GLY A 158 6.85 -10.71 -21.96
C GLY A 158 5.77 -10.18 -21.01
N LEU A 159 5.00 -9.20 -21.49
CA LEU A 159 3.90 -8.57 -20.75
C LEU A 159 2.61 -9.41 -20.78
N GLN A 160 2.41 -10.17 -21.86
CA GLN A 160 1.11 -10.77 -22.22
C GLN A 160 0.49 -11.63 -21.11
N ASN A 161 1.24 -12.57 -20.55
CA ASN A 161 0.70 -13.48 -19.53
C ASN A 161 0.29 -12.73 -18.24
N LEU A 162 1.05 -11.70 -17.86
CA LEU A 162 0.70 -10.85 -16.73
C LEU A 162 -0.54 -10.03 -17.05
N TYR A 163 -0.62 -9.49 -18.27
CA TYR A 163 -1.76 -8.73 -18.74
C TYR A 163 -3.06 -9.55 -18.73
N GLU A 164 -3.05 -10.77 -19.25
CA GLU A 164 -4.24 -11.64 -19.21
C GLU A 164 -4.62 -11.97 -17.76
N SER A 165 -3.65 -12.25 -16.89
CA SER A 165 -3.94 -12.50 -15.46
C SER A 165 -4.59 -11.30 -14.76
N PHE A 166 -4.22 -10.07 -15.15
CA PHE A 166 -4.85 -8.85 -14.66
C PHE A 166 -6.29 -8.72 -15.17
N CYS A 167 -6.53 -8.99 -16.45
CA CYS A 167 -7.86 -8.94 -17.05
C CYS A 167 -8.81 -9.99 -16.47
N GLU A 168 -8.31 -11.19 -16.16
CA GLU A 168 -9.06 -12.29 -15.56
C GLU A 168 -9.20 -12.16 -14.03
N GLY A 169 -8.49 -11.22 -13.41
CA GLY A 169 -8.50 -11.04 -11.95
C GLY A 169 -7.74 -12.13 -11.17
N THR A 170 -6.95 -12.95 -11.86
CA THR A 170 -6.13 -14.04 -11.29
C THR A 170 -4.72 -13.59 -10.90
N CYS A 171 -4.39 -12.31 -11.12
CA CYS A 171 -3.14 -11.71 -10.68
C CYS A 171 -2.98 -11.73 -9.15
N PHE A 172 -1.75 -11.59 -8.65
CA PHE A 172 -1.48 -11.59 -7.22
C PHE A 172 -2.22 -10.44 -6.50
N GLY A 173 -2.99 -10.78 -5.46
CA GLY A 173 -3.88 -9.81 -4.78
C GLY A 173 -5.16 -9.48 -5.55
N GLY A 174 -5.39 -10.13 -6.70
CA GLY A 174 -6.57 -9.96 -7.54
C GLY A 174 -7.81 -10.70 -7.03
N PRO A 175 -9.00 -10.32 -7.54
CA PRO A 175 -9.22 -9.42 -8.65
C PRO A 175 -9.01 -7.96 -8.26
N VAL A 176 -8.33 -7.19 -9.11
CA VAL A 176 -7.93 -5.81 -8.78
C VAL A 176 -9.13 -4.92 -8.44
N TRP A 177 -10.24 -5.11 -9.16
CA TRP A 177 -11.46 -4.33 -8.94
C TRP A 177 -12.10 -4.61 -7.58
N ASN A 178 -12.16 -5.88 -7.14
CA ASN A 178 -12.69 -6.22 -5.82
C ASN A 178 -11.83 -5.59 -4.72
N HIS A 179 -10.51 -5.71 -4.85
CA HIS A 179 -9.57 -5.14 -3.90
C HIS A 179 -9.77 -3.62 -3.77
N ILE A 180 -9.86 -2.89 -4.89
CA ILE A 180 -10.04 -1.44 -4.89
C ILE A 180 -11.43 -1.05 -4.33
N LEU A 181 -12.49 -1.74 -4.77
CA LEU A 181 -13.86 -1.44 -4.36
C LEU A 181 -14.11 -1.66 -2.87
N GLU A 182 -13.45 -2.64 -2.24
CA GLU A 182 -13.56 -2.85 -0.80
C GLU A 182 -13.10 -1.62 -0.02
N TYR A 183 -11.92 -1.07 -0.35
CA TYR A 183 -11.40 0.13 0.31
C TYR A 183 -12.14 1.40 -0.10
N TRP A 184 -12.57 1.51 -1.36
CA TRP A 184 -13.39 2.64 -1.82
C TRP A 184 -14.74 2.71 -1.09
N ARG A 185 -15.47 1.60 -0.99
CA ARG A 185 -16.75 1.57 -0.27
C ARG A 185 -16.53 1.87 1.21
N ALA A 186 -15.45 1.38 1.81
CA ALA A 186 -15.11 1.68 3.19
C ALA A 186 -14.78 3.17 3.42
N SER A 187 -14.08 3.83 2.50
CA SER A 187 -13.81 5.28 2.59
C SER A 187 -15.08 6.12 2.42
N LYS A 188 -16.00 5.70 1.54
CA LYS A 188 -17.31 6.36 1.42
C LYS A 188 -18.19 6.16 2.65
N ALA A 189 -18.14 4.98 3.27
CA ALA A 189 -18.93 4.69 4.47
C ALA A 189 -18.39 5.36 5.74
N ASN A 190 -17.06 5.47 5.87
CA ASN A 190 -16.43 6.06 7.05
C ASN A 190 -15.13 6.80 6.68
N PRO A 191 -15.22 8.05 6.20
CA PRO A 191 -14.07 8.82 5.73
C PRO A 191 -13.10 9.24 6.85
N SER A 192 -13.53 9.28 8.12
CA SER A 192 -12.62 9.55 9.24
C SER A 192 -11.78 8.33 9.63
N ARG A 193 -12.12 7.14 9.10
CA ARG A 193 -11.41 5.87 9.34
C ARG A 193 -10.61 5.39 8.14
N VAL A 194 -11.09 5.64 6.92
CA VAL A 194 -10.44 5.18 5.69
C VAL A 194 -10.24 6.34 4.72
N LEU A 195 -8.98 6.71 4.51
CA LEU A 195 -8.57 7.67 3.49
C LEU A 195 -8.24 6.94 2.20
N PHE A 196 -8.83 7.36 1.08
CA PHE A 196 -8.59 6.78 -0.24
C PHE A 196 -7.82 7.78 -1.11
N LEU A 197 -6.53 7.53 -1.31
CA LEU A 197 -5.63 8.33 -2.12
C LEU A 197 -5.49 7.77 -3.53
N ARG A 198 -5.18 8.66 -4.48
CA ARG A 198 -4.79 8.32 -5.84
C ARG A 198 -3.35 8.72 -6.08
N TYR A 199 -2.56 7.80 -6.62
CA TYR A 199 -1.16 8.01 -6.94
C TYR A 199 -0.97 9.18 -7.90
N GLU A 200 -1.88 9.33 -8.88
CA GLU A 200 -1.86 10.41 -9.87
C GLU A 200 -2.12 11.77 -9.22
N ARG A 201 -3.03 11.86 -8.23
CA ARG A 201 -3.26 13.10 -7.47
C ARG A 201 -2.06 13.42 -6.58
N LEU A 202 -1.48 12.41 -5.95
CA LEU A 202 -0.29 12.56 -5.13
C LEU A 202 0.91 13.06 -5.95
N LEU A 203 1.04 12.64 -7.21
CA LEU A 203 2.04 13.19 -8.14
C LEU A 203 1.78 14.63 -8.53
N GLN A 204 0.51 14.98 -8.76
CA GLN A 204 0.12 16.32 -9.18
C GLN A 204 0.30 17.34 -8.06
N ASP A 205 -0.04 16.95 -6.83
CA ASP A 205 -0.11 17.84 -5.68
C ASP A 205 0.30 17.10 -4.39
N PRO A 206 1.61 16.86 -4.22
CA PRO A 206 2.12 16.12 -3.07
C PRO A 206 1.90 16.88 -1.76
N THR A 207 1.98 18.21 -1.80
CA THR A 207 1.83 19.10 -0.64
C THR A 207 0.44 19.00 -0.03
N ASP A 208 -0.62 19.14 -0.83
CA ASP A 208 -1.98 19.03 -0.31
C ASP A 208 -2.31 17.59 0.14
N SER A 209 -1.81 16.60 -0.59
CA SER A 209 -1.99 15.20 -0.22
C SER A 209 -1.35 14.85 1.13
N ILE A 210 -0.19 15.45 1.47
CA ILE A 210 0.45 15.21 2.77
C ILE A 210 -0.23 15.96 3.90
N ARG A 211 -0.83 17.14 3.64
CA ARG A 211 -1.68 17.84 4.61
C ARG A 211 -2.92 17.02 4.92
N GLU A 212 -3.61 16.53 3.89
CA GLU A 212 -4.75 15.64 4.04
C GLU A 212 -4.37 14.38 4.84
N LEU A 213 -3.22 13.78 4.55
CA LEU A 213 -2.70 12.63 5.31
C LEU A 213 -2.46 12.98 6.77
N ALA A 214 -1.80 14.10 7.05
CA ALA A 214 -1.47 14.58 8.39
C ALA A 214 -2.72 14.86 9.23
N GLU A 215 -3.70 15.56 8.65
CA GLU A 215 -5.02 15.77 9.25
C GLU A 215 -5.72 14.45 9.52
N PHE A 216 -5.76 13.56 8.53
CA PHE A 216 -6.42 12.27 8.64
C PHE A 216 -5.84 11.41 9.77
N VAL A 217 -4.52 11.36 9.94
CA VAL A 217 -3.90 10.60 11.06
C VAL A 217 -4.04 11.30 12.41
N GLY A 218 -4.54 12.54 12.45
CA GLY A 218 -4.71 13.32 13.68
C GLY A 218 -3.46 14.06 14.13
N GLN A 219 -2.57 14.36 13.19
CA GLN A 219 -1.35 15.13 13.40
C GLN A 219 -1.26 16.27 12.36
N PRO A 220 -2.23 17.19 12.30
CA PRO A 220 -2.18 18.31 11.35
C PRO A 220 -0.90 19.12 11.53
N PHE A 221 -0.42 19.72 10.44
CA PHE A 221 0.71 20.65 10.53
C PHE A 221 0.29 21.91 11.26
N THR A 222 1.12 22.39 12.18
CA THR A 222 0.90 23.66 12.87
C THR A 222 1.27 24.84 11.95
N SER A 223 0.76 26.04 12.24
CA SER A 223 1.17 27.25 11.51
C SER A 223 2.68 27.46 11.54
N SER A 224 3.34 27.14 12.66
CA SER A 224 4.80 27.23 12.76
C SER A 224 5.52 26.19 11.88
N GLU A 225 4.99 24.97 11.73
CA GLU A 225 5.56 23.96 10.83
C GLU A 225 5.38 24.36 9.35
N GLU A 226 4.23 24.95 9.01
CA GLU A 226 3.95 25.48 7.67
C GLU A 226 4.89 26.66 7.33
N GLU A 227 5.02 27.63 8.24
CA GLU A 227 5.93 28.78 8.09
C GLU A 227 7.41 28.35 8.01
N ALA A 228 7.79 27.32 8.77
CA ALA A 228 9.14 26.75 8.72
C ALA A 228 9.38 25.87 7.49
N GLY A 229 8.38 25.63 6.64
CA GLY A 229 8.53 24.86 5.41
C GLY A 229 8.63 23.35 5.61
N VAL A 230 8.23 22.80 6.76
CA VAL A 230 8.32 21.36 7.09
C VAL A 230 7.61 20.49 6.04
N VAL A 231 6.48 20.95 5.53
CA VAL A 231 5.70 20.28 4.47
C VAL A 231 6.55 20.15 3.20
N THR A 232 7.19 21.24 2.78
CA THR A 232 8.10 21.26 1.61
C THR A 232 9.30 20.34 1.83
N GLU A 233 9.90 20.35 3.02
CA GLU A 233 11.02 19.47 3.36
C GLU A 233 10.63 17.99 3.30
N ILE A 234 9.42 17.61 3.73
CA ILE A 234 8.90 16.24 3.61
C ILE A 234 8.74 15.85 2.13
N VAL A 235 8.16 16.73 1.31
CA VAL A 235 7.99 16.50 -0.13
C VAL A 235 9.33 16.30 -0.82
N GLU A 236 10.32 17.16 -0.50
CA GLU A 236 11.67 17.05 -1.04
C GLU A 236 12.34 15.75 -0.60
N LEU A 237 12.37 15.46 0.71
CA LEU A 237 12.94 14.24 1.28
C LEU A 237 12.36 12.97 0.66
N CYS A 238 11.04 12.95 0.46
CA CYS A 238 10.32 11.80 -0.08
C CYS A 238 10.18 11.85 -1.60
N SER A 239 10.76 12.82 -2.29
CA SER A 239 10.68 12.92 -3.75
C SER A 239 11.26 11.67 -4.39
N MET A 240 10.69 11.27 -5.53
CA MET A 240 11.18 10.08 -6.25
C MET A 240 12.67 10.21 -6.59
N GLU A 241 13.12 11.38 -6.99
CA GLU A 241 14.53 11.66 -7.28
C GLU A 241 15.41 11.43 -6.05
N ASN A 242 15.06 12.03 -4.89
CA ASN A 242 15.85 11.86 -3.67
C ASN A 242 15.84 10.43 -3.16
N LEU A 243 14.68 9.75 -3.16
CA LEU A 243 14.63 8.35 -2.75
C LEU A 243 15.45 7.46 -3.69
N MET A 244 15.38 7.68 -5.00
CA MET A 244 16.18 6.92 -5.98
C MET A 244 17.69 7.16 -5.86
N SER A 245 18.12 8.33 -5.39
CA SER A 245 19.53 8.67 -5.29
C SER A 245 20.22 8.02 -4.07
N GLN A 246 19.47 7.74 -3.00
CA GLN A 246 20.01 7.17 -1.75
C GLN A 246 20.63 5.78 -1.94
N LYS A 247 21.79 5.56 -1.32
CA LYS A 247 22.49 4.26 -1.32
C LYS A 247 21.60 3.12 -0.79
N ALA A 248 20.86 3.37 0.29
CA ALA A 248 19.95 2.40 0.90
C ALA A 248 18.82 1.92 -0.02
N ASN A 249 18.51 2.69 -1.07
CA ASN A 249 17.49 2.35 -2.06
C ASN A 249 18.07 1.73 -3.34
N LYS A 250 19.40 1.78 -3.53
CA LYS A 250 20.11 1.14 -4.65
C LYS A 250 20.69 -0.22 -4.25
N GLU A 251 21.16 -0.33 -3.02
CA GLU A 251 21.88 -1.50 -2.51
C GLU A 251 21.06 -2.25 -1.47
N GLY A 252 21.27 -3.56 -1.41
CA GLY A 252 20.57 -4.45 -0.48
C GLY A 252 19.35 -5.11 -1.09
N ALA A 253 18.74 -6.00 -0.33
CA ALA A 253 17.54 -6.72 -0.73
C ALA A 253 16.67 -7.04 0.48
N GLN A 254 15.36 -6.99 0.28
CA GLN A 254 14.37 -7.23 1.33
C GLN A 254 13.43 -8.37 0.94
N GLY A 255 13.10 -9.23 1.90
CA GLY A 255 12.11 -10.29 1.75
C GLY A 255 12.48 -11.56 2.51
N VAL A 256 11.46 -12.30 2.92
CA VAL A 256 11.62 -13.55 3.69
C VAL A 256 11.71 -14.75 2.75
N PHE A 257 10.66 -14.97 1.96
CA PHE A 257 10.58 -16.11 1.03
C PHE A 257 11.09 -15.79 -0.37
N ILE A 258 10.96 -14.53 -0.80
CA ILE A 258 11.46 -14.01 -2.06
C ILE A 258 12.12 -12.68 -1.74
N LYS A 259 13.43 -12.58 -2.00
CA LYS A 259 14.19 -11.34 -1.83
C LYS A 259 14.03 -10.48 -3.07
N PHE A 260 13.68 -9.22 -2.88
CA PHE A 260 13.66 -8.20 -3.92
C PHE A 260 14.76 -7.20 -3.63
N SER A 261 15.59 -6.94 -4.64
CA SER A 261 16.64 -5.92 -4.56
C SER A 261 16.02 -4.54 -4.37
N HIS A 262 16.65 -3.67 -3.59
CA HIS A 262 16.07 -2.36 -3.23
C HIS A 262 15.82 -1.48 -4.46
N ASP A 263 16.70 -1.52 -5.45
CA ASP A 263 16.57 -0.79 -6.71
C ASP A 263 15.27 -1.14 -7.47
N SER A 264 14.78 -2.38 -7.33
CA SER A 264 13.56 -2.83 -8.03
C SER A 264 12.28 -2.10 -7.58
N TYR A 265 12.28 -1.45 -6.41
CA TYR A 265 11.14 -0.66 -5.96
C TYR A 265 11.00 0.67 -6.71
N PHE A 266 12.08 1.16 -7.33
CA PHE A 266 12.14 2.45 -8.00
C PHE A 266 12.36 2.28 -9.51
N ARG A 267 11.74 3.15 -10.33
CA ARG A 267 11.85 3.04 -11.80
C ARG A 267 11.75 4.37 -12.54
N LYS A 268 10.54 4.91 -12.63
CA LYS A 268 10.26 6.19 -13.31
C LYS A 268 9.47 7.17 -12.45
N GLY A 269 8.61 6.66 -11.55
CA GLY A 269 7.80 7.51 -10.69
C GLY A 269 6.65 8.28 -11.38
N VAL A 270 6.36 8.03 -12.66
CA VAL A 270 5.37 8.80 -13.45
C VAL A 270 4.01 8.12 -13.62
N ALA A 271 2.99 8.89 -13.98
CA ALA A 271 1.70 8.42 -14.52
C ALA A 271 1.73 8.38 -16.06
N GLY A 272 0.91 7.54 -16.69
CA GLY A 272 0.79 7.40 -18.15
C GLY A 272 1.93 6.61 -18.82
N GLY A 273 2.83 6.01 -18.03
CA GLY A 273 3.98 5.26 -18.53
C GLY A 273 3.62 3.95 -19.24
N TRP A 274 2.38 3.48 -19.09
CA TRP A 274 1.87 2.28 -19.75
C TRP A 274 1.85 2.38 -21.28
N THR A 275 1.70 3.60 -21.82
CA THR A 275 1.62 3.86 -23.28
C THR A 275 2.88 3.43 -24.04
N SER A 276 4.04 3.37 -23.37
CA SER A 276 5.29 2.90 -23.97
C SER A 276 5.42 1.37 -24.02
N HIS A 277 4.49 0.61 -23.42
CA HIS A 277 4.63 -0.83 -23.21
C HIS A 277 3.39 -1.65 -23.61
N MET A 278 2.21 -1.02 -23.64
CA MET A 278 0.96 -1.67 -24.01
C MET A 278 0.42 -1.07 -25.31
N THR A 279 -0.28 -1.89 -26.09
CA THR A 279 -1.01 -1.37 -27.25
C THR A 279 -2.24 -0.57 -26.79
N PRO A 280 -2.75 0.38 -27.60
CA PRO A 280 -4.00 1.07 -27.29
C PRO A 280 -5.18 0.12 -27.05
N GLU A 281 -5.19 -1.04 -27.72
CA GLU A 281 -6.22 -2.05 -27.54
C GLU A 281 -6.16 -2.72 -26.17
N MET A 282 -4.96 -3.05 -25.69
CA MET A 282 -4.78 -3.57 -24.33
C MET A 282 -5.25 -2.55 -23.28
N GLY A 283 -4.93 -1.27 -23.49
CA GLY A 283 -5.40 -0.18 -22.62
C GLY A 283 -6.92 -0.12 -22.58
N ARG A 284 -7.57 -0.04 -23.75
CA ARG A 284 -9.04 0.02 -23.86
C ARG A 284 -9.75 -1.18 -23.25
N ARG A 285 -9.22 -2.40 -23.44
CA ARG A 285 -9.81 -3.60 -22.85
C ARG A 285 -9.76 -3.55 -21.33
N LEU A 286 -8.63 -3.16 -20.74
CA LEU A 286 -8.53 -3.05 -19.29
C LEU A 286 -9.44 -1.94 -18.73
N ASP A 287 -9.53 -0.80 -19.43
CA ASP A 287 -10.44 0.30 -19.06
C ASP A 287 -11.91 -0.12 -19.16
N ALA A 288 -12.28 -0.91 -20.17
CA ALA A 288 -13.62 -1.47 -20.30
C ALA A 288 -13.96 -2.41 -19.14
N ILE A 289 -13.04 -3.30 -18.76
CA ILE A 289 -13.23 -4.21 -17.61
C ILE A 289 -13.41 -3.42 -16.32
N LEU A 290 -12.57 -2.42 -16.05
CA LEU A 290 -12.67 -1.63 -14.82
C LEU A 290 -13.94 -0.78 -14.79
N ARG A 291 -14.34 -0.16 -15.90
CA ARG A 291 -15.60 0.58 -15.99
C ARG A 291 -16.82 -0.31 -15.71
N ASP A 292 -16.86 -1.50 -16.32
CA ASP A 292 -17.93 -2.49 -16.04
C ASP A 292 -17.97 -2.89 -14.56
N LYS A 293 -16.80 -3.18 -13.97
CA LYS A 293 -16.74 -3.63 -12.56
C LYS A 293 -16.97 -2.51 -11.55
N PHE A 294 -16.66 -1.26 -11.91
CA PHE A 294 -16.88 -0.09 -11.06
C PHE A 294 -18.24 0.57 -11.29
N ASP A 295 -19.05 0.07 -12.22
CA ASP A 295 -20.38 0.62 -12.47
C ASP A 295 -21.22 0.67 -11.18
N GLY A 296 -21.94 1.78 -11.00
CA GLY A 296 -22.71 2.07 -9.79
C GLY A 296 -21.91 2.34 -8.50
N SER A 297 -20.56 2.24 -8.51
CA SER A 297 -19.75 2.49 -7.30
C SER A 297 -19.42 3.97 -7.06
N GLY A 298 -19.56 4.82 -8.08
CA GLY A 298 -19.10 6.22 -8.07
C GLY A 298 -17.58 6.38 -8.16
N LEU A 299 -16.83 5.30 -8.39
CA LEU A 299 -15.38 5.35 -8.59
C LEU A 299 -15.03 5.39 -10.07
N THR A 300 -14.33 6.44 -10.48
CA THR A 300 -13.70 6.56 -11.80
C THR A 300 -12.20 6.68 -11.61
N ILE A 301 -11.41 5.83 -12.25
CA ILE A 301 -9.93 5.83 -12.18
C ILE A 301 -9.37 5.96 -13.59
#